data_AF-A0A8H4KIG9-F1
#
_entry.id   AF-A0A8H4KIG9-F1
#
_cell.length_a   1.000
_cell.length_b   1.000
_cell.length_c   1.000
_cell.angle_alpha   90.00
_cell.angle_beta   90.00
_cell.angle_gamma   90.00
#
_symmetry.space_group_name_H-M   'P 1'
#
loop_
_entity.id
_entity.type
_entity.pdbx_description
1 polymer ?
#
loop_
_entity_poly.entity_id
_entity_poly.type
_entity_poly.pdbx_seq_one_letter_code
_entity_poly.pdbx_strand_id
1 'polypeptide(L)'
;MPGLETGIYATTKRHHRTLLKKGREKKTYKVTQQTGYANAWLLTQCAAEDKKDQDHEKLQQTTDLPQAELECLNKAYIDLENLGDRDLVDRFMTRGGNEPRRMYQADMVNLFCHSAEIQELQSNSSSISLRKACLVDDRTNNGTVSMGLGDRKPLTPREMYVKLMEKRFHGLPTTDEPKKLNADRRLVFITDLDSHALVSLMATAPTDHTKALTHFFYSYIAFHPYIGVLSKPSGLATFAFSFHLPFYSWTCAQHEPRDVRLKRDGIPLRKVHDMSFLGGNSQMAAPKVDYLCQVQIAVCIARTDDKIWTGYCLVDTYCQPGDQKQRVEDYCDSDFQFDPFTDGKHDANLPILNPGDYFLASLECQLLVFKNEWMKTAQTFKQKVEAYVDEFKFVHGESGSLASRDSQQPLVWLRQTRRKLTQLVVCLETTIDCWDNFTYPDRLQTVYGRQSLVAVRQTFMETKNCLKELYNIRTLCDEHEKALNLHSIDEQYRLSRLQAQVAESTQALSCFLLYVLSPITLAAAILSMQEKAIPGFLGPNKLSLFLLAPMLMLFLFLVSSLVQYWKKIQLYISHSLSQLSAREGHGIEFV
;
A
#
# COMPACT_ATOMS: atom_id res chain seq x y z
N MET A 1 17.06 62.04 18.71
CA MET A 1 17.23 62.10 20.18
C MET A 1 16.23 63.12 20.71
N PRO A 2 15.35 62.81 21.69
CA PRO A 2 14.65 61.56 22.01
C PRO A 2 13.28 61.53 21.28
N GLY A 3 12.41 60.52 21.26
CA GLY A 3 12.20 59.35 22.12
C GLY A 3 10.70 59.33 22.47
N LEU A 4 10.09 58.13 22.36
CA LEU A 4 8.76 57.76 22.88
C LEU A 4 7.57 58.44 22.14
N GLU A 5 6.41 57.83 21.94
CA GLU A 5 5.74 56.71 22.57
C GLU A 5 4.45 56.39 21.79
N THR A 6 3.99 55.13 21.87
CA THR A 6 2.57 54.71 21.82
C THR A 6 1.77 55.01 20.53
N GLY A 7 0.78 54.23 20.09
CA GLY A 7 0.02 53.11 20.61
C GLY A 7 -1.03 52.78 19.53
N ILE A 8 -1.41 51.52 19.39
CA ILE A 8 -2.74 51.04 19.83
C ILE A 8 -3.81 51.10 18.72
N TYR A 9 -4.20 49.90 18.26
CA TYR A 9 -5.54 49.46 17.80
C TYR A 9 -6.12 50.16 16.55
N ALA A 10 -6.99 49.58 15.71
CA ALA A 10 -7.81 48.38 15.78
C ALA A 10 -8.30 48.03 14.34
N THR A 11 -8.41 46.73 14.08
CA THR A 11 -9.53 46.03 13.38
C THR A 11 -10.46 46.78 12.41
N THR A 12 -10.63 46.22 11.20
CA THR A 12 -11.95 45.83 10.60
C THR A 12 -11.70 45.02 9.31
N LYS A 13 -11.98 43.70 9.23
CA LYS A 13 -13.25 43.08 8.74
C LYS A 13 -13.96 43.97 7.70
N ARG A 14 -14.22 43.57 6.45
CA ARG A 14 -15.22 42.57 6.02
C ARG A 14 -15.39 42.64 4.48
N HIS A 15 -15.64 41.48 3.87
CA HIS A 15 -16.62 41.23 2.77
C HIS A 15 -16.43 41.93 1.41
N HIS A 16 -16.71 41.34 0.24
CA HIS A 16 -17.20 40.04 -0.22
C HIS A 16 -17.11 40.08 -1.77
N ARG A 17 -16.95 38.92 -2.45
CA ARG A 17 -17.67 38.52 -3.70
C ARG A 17 -17.59 39.46 -4.94
N THR A 18 -17.36 39.06 -6.19
CA THR A 18 -17.39 37.79 -6.94
C THR A 18 -16.91 38.13 -8.37
N LEU A 19 -16.30 37.19 -9.10
CA LEU A 19 -16.66 36.78 -10.49
C LEU A 19 -15.46 36.22 -11.28
N LEU A 20 -15.51 34.89 -11.46
CA LEU A 20 -15.32 34.14 -12.72
C LEU A 20 -14.50 34.80 -13.84
N LYS A 21 -13.36 34.19 -14.19
CA LYS A 21 -12.99 33.91 -15.58
C LYS A 21 -12.16 32.62 -15.67
N LYS A 22 -12.75 31.62 -16.35
CA LYS A 22 -12.08 30.45 -16.94
C LYS A 22 -11.03 30.92 -17.96
N GLY A 23 -9.86 30.31 -17.97
CA GLY A 23 -9.00 30.30 -19.16
C GLY A 23 -7.51 30.05 -18.91
N ARG A 24 -7.05 28.85 -19.29
CA ARG A 24 -5.68 28.46 -19.67
C ARG A 24 -4.60 28.45 -18.57
N GLU A 25 -4.40 27.28 -17.98
CA GLU A 25 -3.08 26.82 -17.53
C GLU A 25 -2.83 25.41 -18.07
N LYS A 26 -2.12 25.31 -19.20
CA LYS A 26 -1.72 24.06 -19.85
C LYS A 26 -0.27 24.09 -20.36
N LYS A 27 0.60 24.94 -19.79
CA LYS A 27 1.99 25.08 -20.27
C LYS A 27 3.08 24.93 -19.20
N THR A 28 2.75 24.86 -17.92
CA THR A 28 3.77 24.97 -16.87
C THR A 28 4.47 23.65 -16.50
N TYR A 29 3.96 22.49 -16.94
CA TYR A 29 4.62 21.20 -16.66
C TYR A 29 5.61 20.73 -17.73
N LYS A 30 5.60 21.29 -18.95
CA LYS A 30 6.59 20.95 -20.00
C LYS A 30 7.90 21.73 -19.90
N VAL A 31 7.89 22.92 -19.28
CA VAL A 31 9.07 23.81 -19.23
C VAL A 31 10.10 23.36 -18.19
N THR A 32 9.67 22.69 -17.12
CA THR A 32 10.59 22.18 -16.08
C THR A 32 11.35 20.93 -16.51
N GLN A 33 10.88 20.22 -17.56
CA GLN A 33 11.65 19.14 -18.17
C GLN A 33 12.80 19.69 -19.02
N GLN A 34 12.62 20.82 -19.73
CA GLN A 34 13.62 21.39 -20.65
C GLN A 34 14.92 21.86 -19.98
N THR A 35 14.88 22.34 -18.74
CA THR A 35 16.07 22.86 -18.05
C THR A 35 17.00 21.78 -17.50
N GLY A 36 16.53 20.54 -17.34
CA GLY A 36 17.37 19.38 -17.01
C GLY A 36 18.21 18.88 -18.19
N TYR A 37 17.75 19.07 -19.43
CA TYR A 37 18.43 18.57 -20.65
C TYR A 37 19.71 19.33 -20.99
N ALA A 38 19.84 20.60 -20.60
CA ALA A 38 21.02 21.41 -20.94
C ALA A 38 22.32 20.90 -20.29
N ASN A 39 22.24 20.34 -19.08
CA ASN A 39 23.42 19.85 -18.36
C ASN A 39 23.86 18.44 -18.80
N ALA A 40 22.93 17.59 -19.26
CA ALA A 40 23.24 16.28 -19.83
C ALA A 40 23.80 16.40 -21.27
N TRP A 41 23.31 17.37 -22.03
CA TRP A 41 23.78 17.65 -23.39
C TRP A 41 25.25 18.12 -23.41
N LEU A 42 25.64 19.00 -22.47
CA LEU A 42 27.02 19.48 -22.32
C LEU A 42 28.04 18.39 -21.94
N LEU A 43 27.62 17.34 -21.23
CA LEU A 43 28.51 16.23 -20.86
C LEU A 43 28.71 15.21 -21.99
N THR A 44 27.75 15.11 -22.92
CA THR A 44 27.82 14.16 -24.03
C THR A 44 28.63 14.71 -25.20
N GLN A 45 28.70 16.04 -25.34
CA GLN A 45 29.42 16.70 -26.43
C GLN A 45 30.96 16.64 -26.27
N CYS A 46 31.48 16.54 -25.05
CA CYS A 46 32.92 16.43 -24.81
C CYS A 46 33.53 15.07 -25.21
N ALA A 47 32.72 14.06 -25.55
CA ALA A 47 33.19 12.73 -25.95
C ALA A 47 33.11 12.46 -27.46
N ALA A 48 32.46 13.32 -28.24
CA ALA A 48 32.08 13.05 -29.63
C ALA A 48 32.86 13.84 -30.70
N GLU A 49 33.79 14.71 -30.30
CA GLU A 49 34.66 15.45 -31.24
C GLU A 49 36.04 14.80 -31.34
N ASP A 50 36.09 13.56 -31.86
CA ASP A 50 37.27 13.13 -32.62
C ASP A 50 36.92 11.92 -33.50
N LYS A 51 37.23 12.03 -34.79
CA LYS A 51 37.04 11.05 -35.89
C LYS A 51 35.64 10.94 -36.50
N LYS A 52 35.37 11.85 -37.44
CA LYS A 52 34.59 11.52 -38.63
C LYS A 52 35.55 11.29 -39.80
N ASP A 53 35.41 10.13 -40.41
CA ASP A 53 35.76 9.74 -41.78
C ASP A 53 36.62 8.46 -41.83
N GLN A 54 36.10 7.48 -42.56
CA GLN A 54 36.52 6.07 -42.70
C GLN A 54 36.13 5.17 -41.52
N ASP A 55 34.99 4.46 -41.62
CA ASP A 55 34.80 3.10 -41.05
C ASP A 55 33.34 2.62 -41.25
N HIS A 56 32.93 2.34 -42.49
CA HIS A 56 31.74 1.52 -42.74
C HIS A 56 32.08 0.03 -42.87
N GLU A 57 33.36 -0.33 -43.03
CA GLU A 57 33.81 -1.71 -43.28
C GLU A 57 34.27 -2.45 -42.01
N LYS A 58 34.49 -1.74 -40.88
CA LYS A 58 34.90 -2.32 -39.58
C LYS A 58 33.75 -2.55 -38.59
N LEU A 59 32.52 -2.58 -39.05
CA LEU A 59 31.34 -2.49 -38.18
C LEU A 59 31.00 -3.75 -37.36
N GLN A 60 31.85 -4.79 -37.28
CA GLN A 60 31.34 -6.10 -36.88
C GLN A 60 32.23 -7.08 -36.11
N GLN A 61 33.32 -6.64 -35.49
CA GLN A 61 33.99 -7.48 -34.48
C GLN A 61 34.20 -6.66 -33.22
N THR A 62 33.18 -6.59 -32.38
CA THR A 62 33.28 -5.95 -31.06
C THR A 62 32.92 -6.87 -29.91
N THR A 63 32.48 -8.10 -30.15
CA THR A 63 32.27 -9.09 -29.08
C THR A 63 33.44 -10.05 -29.01
N ASP A 64 34.05 -10.20 -27.83
CA ASP A 64 35.11 -11.18 -27.58
C ASP A 64 34.56 -12.62 -27.49
N LEU A 65 33.23 -12.79 -27.52
CA LEU A 65 32.57 -14.10 -27.46
C LEU A 65 32.65 -14.83 -28.81
N PRO A 66 33.05 -16.12 -28.81
CA PRO A 66 32.99 -16.97 -29.99
C PRO A 66 31.57 -17.06 -30.58
N GLN A 67 31.47 -17.22 -31.90
CA GLN A 67 30.19 -17.37 -32.61
C GLN A 67 29.30 -18.48 -32.04
N ALA A 68 29.89 -19.60 -31.61
CA ALA A 68 29.16 -20.71 -30.99
C ALA A 68 28.49 -20.30 -29.66
N GLU A 69 29.09 -19.38 -28.90
CA GLU A 69 28.50 -18.85 -27.66
C GLU A 69 27.36 -17.89 -27.97
N LEU A 70 27.51 -17.02 -28.99
CA LEU A 70 26.42 -16.16 -29.47
C LEU A 70 25.21 -16.95 -29.97
N GLU A 71 25.45 -18.08 -30.65
CA GLU A 71 24.38 -18.97 -31.09
C GLU A 71 23.65 -19.64 -29.92
N CYS A 72 24.36 -19.95 -28.83
CA CYS A 72 23.75 -20.45 -27.60
C CYS A 72 22.77 -19.42 -27.00
N LEU A 73 23.04 -18.13 -27.11
CA LEU A 73 22.17 -17.06 -26.61
C LEU A 73 20.85 -16.93 -27.38
N ASN A 74 20.76 -17.48 -28.59
CA ASN A 74 19.49 -17.60 -29.32
C ASN A 74 18.63 -18.77 -28.83
N LYS A 75 19.22 -19.74 -28.10
CA LYS A 75 18.50 -20.93 -27.66
C LYS A 75 17.71 -20.63 -26.39
N ALA A 76 16.38 -20.72 -26.49
CA ALA A 76 15.51 -20.66 -25.34
C ALA A 76 15.84 -21.78 -24.34
N TYR A 77 15.71 -21.47 -23.04
CA TYR A 77 15.91 -22.44 -21.97
C TYR A 77 14.91 -23.61 -22.07
N ILE A 78 13.67 -23.28 -22.38
CA ILE A 78 12.60 -24.25 -22.57
C ILE A 78 12.52 -24.60 -24.05
N ASP A 79 12.68 -25.88 -24.32
CA ASP A 79 12.32 -26.46 -25.60
C ASP A 79 10.82 -26.80 -25.58
N LEU A 80 10.03 -26.02 -26.30
CA LEU A 80 8.57 -26.17 -26.36
C LEU A 80 8.14 -27.48 -27.05
N GLU A 81 8.94 -28.02 -27.96
CA GLU A 81 8.66 -29.29 -28.64
C GLU A 81 8.87 -30.47 -27.68
N ASN A 82 9.83 -30.34 -26.76
CA ASN A 82 10.20 -31.34 -25.76
C ASN A 82 9.67 -31.02 -24.35
N LEU A 83 8.59 -30.25 -24.25
CA LEU A 83 8.01 -29.87 -22.96
C LEU A 83 7.27 -31.05 -22.29
N GLY A 84 6.67 -31.94 -23.08
CA GLY A 84 5.90 -33.10 -22.60
C GLY A 84 4.69 -32.70 -21.74
N ASP A 85 4.36 -33.53 -20.75
CA ASP A 85 3.25 -33.26 -19.80
C ASP A 85 3.60 -32.25 -18.70
N ARG A 86 4.84 -31.75 -18.65
CA ARG A 86 5.27 -30.83 -17.58
C ARG A 86 4.79 -29.41 -17.87
N ASP A 87 4.26 -28.77 -16.84
CA ASP A 87 3.85 -27.37 -16.90
C ASP A 87 5.07 -26.45 -17.16
N LEU A 88 4.94 -25.54 -18.14
CA LEU A 88 5.97 -24.57 -18.54
C LEU A 88 6.50 -23.78 -17.35
N VAL A 89 5.58 -23.28 -16.51
CA VAL A 89 5.91 -22.41 -15.38
C VAL A 89 6.68 -23.21 -14.34
N ASP A 90 6.21 -24.41 -14.02
CA ASP A 90 6.91 -25.31 -13.09
C ASP A 90 8.34 -25.61 -13.57
N ARG A 91 8.51 -26.03 -14.83
CA ARG A 91 9.84 -26.36 -15.38
C ARG A 91 10.77 -25.14 -15.39
N PHE A 92 10.26 -23.97 -15.75
CA PHE A 92 11.03 -22.73 -15.79
C PHE A 92 11.45 -22.29 -14.38
N MET A 93 10.50 -22.24 -13.44
CA MET A 93 10.70 -21.72 -12.09
C MET A 93 11.54 -22.65 -11.21
N THR A 94 11.37 -23.96 -11.34
CA THR A 94 12.17 -24.95 -10.60
C THR A 94 13.55 -25.15 -11.21
N ARG A 95 13.69 -24.85 -12.51
CA ARG A 95 14.87 -25.17 -13.33
C ARG A 95 15.19 -26.67 -13.31
N GLY A 96 14.16 -27.50 -13.19
CA GLY A 96 14.24 -28.95 -13.04
C GLY A 96 14.72 -29.45 -11.68
N GLY A 97 14.83 -28.58 -10.67
CA GLY A 97 15.25 -28.95 -9.32
C GLY A 97 14.08 -29.03 -8.33
N ASN A 98 14.13 -29.98 -7.39
CA ASN A 98 13.07 -30.21 -6.39
C ASN A 98 13.33 -29.49 -5.05
N GLU A 99 14.02 -28.36 -5.07
CA GLU A 99 14.28 -27.57 -3.86
C GLU A 99 12.97 -26.96 -3.33
N PRO A 100 12.58 -27.15 -2.05
CA PRO A 100 11.29 -26.67 -1.53
C PRO A 100 11.05 -25.18 -1.74
N ARG A 101 12.11 -24.37 -1.61
CA ARG A 101 12.05 -22.92 -1.86
C ARG A 101 11.63 -22.61 -3.31
N ARG A 102 12.16 -23.34 -4.29
CA ARG A 102 11.83 -23.11 -5.71
C ARG A 102 10.44 -23.62 -6.04
N MET A 103 10.00 -24.71 -5.43
CA MET A 103 8.62 -25.20 -5.56
C MET A 103 7.64 -24.14 -5.06
N TYR A 104 7.86 -23.57 -3.87
CA TYR A 104 7.02 -22.48 -3.36
C TYR A 104 6.98 -21.27 -4.30
N GLN A 105 8.14 -20.88 -4.87
CA GLN A 105 8.19 -19.80 -5.85
C GLN A 105 7.43 -20.14 -7.14
N ALA A 106 7.55 -21.38 -7.62
CA ALA A 106 6.83 -21.88 -8.77
C ALA A 106 5.32 -21.88 -8.52
N ASP A 107 4.86 -22.35 -7.35
CA ASP A 107 3.45 -22.35 -6.97
C ASP A 107 2.85 -20.94 -6.97
N MET A 108 3.58 -19.97 -6.41
CA MET A 108 3.16 -18.57 -6.37
C MET A 108 3.02 -17.95 -7.77
N VAL A 109 3.93 -18.26 -8.69
CA VAL A 109 3.86 -17.78 -10.08
C VAL A 109 2.80 -18.55 -10.87
N ASN A 110 2.65 -19.84 -10.60
CA ASN A 110 1.58 -20.67 -11.15
C ASN A 110 0.21 -20.09 -10.85
N LEU A 111 -0.05 -19.58 -9.64
CA LEU A 111 -1.32 -18.92 -9.33
C LEU A 111 -1.67 -17.74 -10.26
N PHE A 112 -0.70 -17.19 -11.01
CA PHE A 112 -0.92 -16.10 -11.95
C PHE A 112 -0.96 -16.53 -13.42
N CYS A 113 -0.10 -17.46 -13.85
CA CYS A 113 -0.02 -17.90 -15.26
C CYS A 113 -0.04 -19.42 -15.42
N HIS A 114 -0.39 -19.89 -16.62
CA HIS A 114 -0.59 -21.32 -16.92
C HIS A 114 0.12 -21.74 -18.21
N SER A 115 0.55 -23.01 -18.27
CA SER A 115 1.02 -23.61 -19.52
C SER A 115 0.02 -23.57 -20.67
N ALA A 116 -1.30 -23.57 -20.44
CA ALA A 116 -2.28 -23.44 -21.52
C ALA A 116 -2.10 -22.14 -22.34
N GLU A 117 -1.61 -21.07 -21.70
CA GLU A 117 -1.40 -19.77 -22.34
C GLU A 117 -0.32 -19.82 -23.42
N ILE A 118 0.63 -20.77 -23.36
CA ILE A 118 1.60 -20.95 -24.43
C ILE A 118 0.94 -21.50 -25.70
N GLN A 119 -0.04 -22.40 -25.56
CA GLN A 119 -0.80 -22.93 -26.68
C GLN A 119 -1.69 -21.85 -27.29
N GLU A 120 -2.27 -20.98 -26.46
CA GLU A 120 -3.02 -19.82 -26.92
C GLU A 120 -2.13 -18.88 -27.76
N LEU A 121 -0.92 -18.55 -27.26
CA LEU A 121 0.05 -17.72 -27.98
C LEU A 121 0.44 -18.33 -29.34
N GLN A 122 0.70 -19.64 -29.37
CA GLN A 122 1.05 -20.38 -30.60
C GLN A 122 -0.11 -20.43 -31.60
N SER A 123 -1.34 -20.64 -31.12
CA SER A 123 -2.56 -20.76 -31.95
C SER A 123 -3.19 -19.41 -32.34
N ASN A 124 -2.67 -18.28 -31.84
CA ASN A 124 -3.27 -16.96 -32.01
C ASN A 124 -4.73 -16.91 -31.52
N SER A 125 -4.96 -17.46 -30.32
CA SER A 125 -6.29 -17.51 -29.72
C SER A 125 -6.91 -16.12 -29.53
N SER A 126 -8.23 -16.03 -29.70
CA SER A 126 -9.00 -14.81 -29.40
C SER A 126 -9.04 -14.45 -27.91
N SER A 127 -8.59 -15.34 -27.02
CA SER A 127 -8.45 -15.09 -25.58
C SER A 127 -7.30 -14.13 -25.25
N ILE A 128 -6.34 -13.96 -26.17
CA ILE A 128 -5.17 -13.11 -25.94
C ILE A 128 -5.59 -11.64 -25.95
N SER A 129 -5.10 -10.90 -24.96
CA SER A 129 -5.27 -9.46 -24.88
C SER A 129 -4.75 -8.76 -26.15
N LEU A 130 -5.63 -7.99 -26.80
CA LEU A 130 -5.26 -7.09 -27.90
C LEU A 130 -4.66 -5.76 -27.41
N ARG A 131 -4.52 -5.58 -26.10
CA ARG A 131 -3.91 -4.38 -25.52
C ARG A 131 -2.42 -4.35 -25.88
N LYS A 132 -1.98 -3.25 -26.46
CA LYS A 132 -0.56 -2.98 -26.71
C LYS A 132 0.11 -2.51 -25.43
N ALA A 133 0.64 -3.46 -24.67
CA ALA A 133 1.20 -3.23 -23.35
C ALA A 133 2.70 -3.50 -23.27
N CYS A 134 3.30 -4.00 -24.37
CA CYS A 134 4.69 -4.44 -24.44
C CYS A 134 5.49 -3.59 -25.45
N LEU A 135 6.79 -3.44 -25.19
CA LEU A 135 7.76 -2.81 -26.08
C LEU A 135 9.04 -3.64 -26.08
N VAL A 136 9.56 -3.92 -27.26
CA VAL A 136 10.90 -4.52 -27.43
C VAL A 136 11.75 -3.55 -28.23
N ASP A 137 12.88 -3.16 -27.66
CA ASP A 137 13.87 -2.29 -28.29
C ASP A 137 15.18 -3.06 -28.42
N ASP A 138 15.43 -3.53 -29.64
CA ASP A 138 16.66 -4.21 -30.03
C ASP A 138 17.62 -3.20 -30.63
N ARG A 139 18.86 -3.23 -30.18
CA ARG A 139 19.88 -2.26 -30.53
C ARG A 139 21.22 -2.91 -30.73
N THR A 140 21.91 -2.53 -31.80
CA THR A 140 23.33 -2.84 -31.99
C THR A 140 24.18 -1.70 -31.46
N ASN A 141 25.41 -2.01 -31.03
CA ASN A 141 26.35 -1.05 -30.48
C ASN A 141 27.74 -1.25 -31.08
N ASN A 142 28.29 -0.20 -31.67
CA ASN A 142 29.67 -0.20 -32.18
C ASN A 142 30.70 0.37 -31.17
N GLY A 143 30.27 0.67 -29.94
CA GLY A 143 31.08 1.21 -28.85
C GLY A 143 30.96 2.72 -28.68
N THR A 144 30.49 3.46 -29.69
CA THR A 144 30.29 4.92 -29.64
C THR A 144 28.87 5.36 -30.00
N VAL A 145 28.18 4.57 -30.82
CA VAL A 145 26.83 4.83 -31.31
C VAL A 145 25.99 3.56 -31.15
N SER A 146 24.74 3.71 -30.71
CA SER A 146 23.76 2.63 -30.81
C SER A 146 22.73 2.92 -31.87
N MET A 147 22.45 1.91 -32.68
CA MET A 147 21.48 1.96 -33.74
C MET A 147 20.32 1.02 -33.39
N GLY A 148 19.10 1.55 -33.44
CA GLY A 148 17.87 0.77 -33.30
C GLY A 148 17.72 -0.22 -34.45
N LEU A 149 17.30 -1.45 -34.13
CA LEU A 149 17.08 -2.52 -35.08
C LEU A 149 15.57 -2.70 -35.32
N GLY A 150 15.12 -2.21 -36.47
CA GLY A 150 13.72 -2.23 -36.87
C GLY A 150 12.86 -1.17 -36.18
N ASP A 151 11.55 -1.25 -36.38
CA ASP A 151 10.62 -0.26 -35.88
C ASP A 151 10.28 -0.50 -34.40
N ARG A 152 10.56 0.51 -33.59
CA ARG A 152 10.13 0.59 -32.20
C ARG A 152 8.64 0.90 -32.15
N LYS A 153 7.81 -0.11 -31.92
CA LYS A 153 6.34 0.02 -31.89
C LYS A 153 5.71 -0.68 -30.68
N PRO A 154 4.55 -0.20 -30.20
CA PRO A 154 3.80 -0.91 -29.16
C PRO A 154 3.31 -2.27 -29.65
N LEU A 155 3.47 -3.29 -28.81
CA LEU A 155 3.19 -4.69 -29.10
C LEU A 155 2.14 -5.25 -28.11
N THR A 156 1.28 -6.12 -28.62
CA THR A 156 0.51 -7.08 -27.81
C THR A 156 1.41 -8.17 -27.23
N PRO A 157 0.98 -8.92 -26.20
CA PRO A 157 1.75 -10.06 -25.68
C PRO A 157 2.15 -11.07 -26.76
N ARG A 158 1.26 -11.35 -27.72
CA ARG A 158 1.57 -12.24 -28.84
C ARG A 158 2.59 -11.66 -29.81
N GLU A 159 2.45 -10.39 -30.19
CA GLU A 159 3.43 -9.75 -31.07
C GLU A 159 4.81 -9.69 -30.39
N MET A 160 4.84 -9.49 -29.06
CA MET A 160 6.07 -9.61 -28.27
C MET A 160 6.64 -11.02 -28.31
N TYR A 161 5.83 -12.07 -28.11
CA TYR A 161 6.27 -13.47 -28.23
C TYR A 161 6.93 -13.74 -29.59
N VAL A 162 6.25 -13.37 -30.68
CA VAL A 162 6.77 -13.53 -32.05
C VAL A 162 8.09 -12.76 -32.22
N LYS A 163 8.16 -11.52 -31.74
CA LYS A 163 9.37 -10.69 -31.81
C LYS A 163 10.53 -11.30 -31.02
N LEU A 164 10.27 -11.85 -29.84
CA LEU A 164 11.31 -12.45 -28.99
C LEU A 164 11.80 -13.81 -29.51
N MET A 165 11.00 -14.52 -30.31
CA MET A 165 11.40 -15.74 -31.02
C MET A 165 12.32 -15.47 -32.21
N GLU A 166 12.39 -14.23 -32.71
CA GLU A 166 13.35 -13.87 -33.76
C GLU A 166 14.79 -14.04 -33.25
N LYS A 167 15.65 -14.62 -34.11
CA LYS A 167 17.07 -14.77 -33.81
C LYS A 167 17.69 -13.41 -33.50
N ARG A 168 18.31 -13.31 -32.34
CA ARG A 168 18.99 -12.11 -31.84
C ARG A 168 20.39 -11.95 -32.44
N PHE A 169 21.07 -13.09 -32.62
CA PHE A 169 22.41 -13.18 -33.20
C PHE A 169 22.35 -13.99 -34.49
N HIS A 170 22.84 -13.41 -35.57
CA HIS A 170 22.92 -14.04 -36.88
C HIS A 170 24.32 -14.61 -37.13
N GLY A 171 24.38 -15.68 -37.92
CA GLY A 171 25.64 -16.26 -38.39
C GLY A 171 26.42 -15.31 -39.28
N LEU A 172 27.65 -15.70 -39.63
CA LEU A 172 28.39 -15.03 -40.69
C LEU A 172 27.53 -14.99 -41.96
N PRO A 173 27.46 -13.85 -42.66
CA PRO A 173 26.67 -13.74 -43.89
C PRO A 173 27.20 -14.76 -44.90
N THR A 174 26.30 -15.60 -45.42
CA THR A 174 26.57 -16.37 -46.63
C THR A 174 26.61 -15.42 -47.82
N THR A 175 27.29 -15.80 -48.91
CA THR A 175 27.52 -14.94 -50.09
C THR A 175 26.23 -14.42 -50.75
N ASP A 176 25.08 -15.01 -50.44
CA ASP A 176 23.80 -14.73 -51.11
C ASP A 176 22.73 -14.06 -50.22
N GLU A 177 23.00 -13.82 -48.91
CA GLU A 177 22.01 -13.21 -48.00
C GLU A 177 22.40 -11.79 -47.55
N PRO A 178 21.43 -10.85 -47.50
CA PRO A 178 21.66 -9.53 -46.96
C PRO A 178 22.05 -9.63 -45.48
N LYS A 179 23.15 -8.95 -45.14
CA LYS A 179 23.75 -8.93 -43.82
C LYS A 179 22.77 -8.39 -42.76
N LYS A 180 22.27 -9.27 -41.89
CA LYS A 180 21.44 -8.88 -40.73
C LYS A 180 22.33 -8.49 -39.53
N LEU A 181 21.94 -7.44 -38.82
CA LEU A 181 22.67 -6.92 -37.66
C LEU A 181 22.27 -7.65 -36.38
N ASN A 182 23.23 -7.84 -35.47
CA ASN A 182 23.02 -8.47 -34.17
C ASN A 182 22.51 -7.46 -33.16
N ALA A 183 21.60 -7.87 -32.28
CA ALA A 183 21.12 -7.02 -31.19
C ALA A 183 21.99 -7.19 -29.94
N ASP A 184 23.00 -6.37 -29.76
CA ASP A 184 23.86 -6.37 -28.57
C ASP A 184 23.08 -6.02 -27.30
N ARG A 185 22.14 -5.08 -27.41
CA ARG A 185 21.21 -4.71 -26.32
C ARG A 185 19.78 -5.04 -26.71
N ARG A 186 19.05 -5.73 -25.82
CA ARG A 186 17.61 -5.94 -25.92
C ARG A 186 16.92 -5.38 -24.68
N LEU A 187 16.00 -4.44 -24.84
CA LEU A 187 15.19 -3.91 -23.75
C LEU A 187 13.74 -4.36 -23.93
N VAL A 188 13.19 -4.99 -22.89
CA VAL A 188 11.80 -5.44 -22.86
C VAL A 188 11.07 -4.65 -21.78
N PHE A 189 10.13 -3.80 -22.18
CA PHE A 189 9.32 -2.99 -21.28
C PHE A 189 7.86 -3.42 -21.36
N ILE A 190 7.23 -3.63 -20.21
CA ILE A 190 5.85 -4.11 -20.11
C ILE A 190 5.11 -3.29 -19.06
N THR A 191 3.99 -2.68 -19.47
CA THR A 191 3.03 -2.05 -18.56
C THR A 191 1.95 -3.04 -18.19
N ASP A 192 1.57 -3.10 -16.91
CA ASP A 192 0.56 -4.02 -16.39
C ASP A 192 0.78 -5.47 -16.89
N LEU A 193 1.91 -6.09 -16.53
CA LEU A 193 2.29 -7.45 -16.97
C LEU A 193 1.14 -8.45 -16.80
N ASP A 194 0.59 -8.94 -17.91
CA ASP A 194 -0.41 -10.01 -17.94
C ASP A 194 0.23 -11.41 -18.03
N SER A 195 -0.59 -12.44 -17.91
CA SER A 195 -0.15 -13.83 -17.87
C SER A 195 0.45 -14.30 -19.21
N HIS A 196 -0.16 -13.92 -20.34
CA HIS A 196 0.39 -14.18 -21.68
C HIS A 196 1.75 -13.52 -21.89
N ALA A 197 1.95 -12.28 -21.45
CA ALA A 197 3.22 -11.60 -21.55
C ALA A 197 4.29 -12.26 -20.66
N LEU A 198 3.92 -12.71 -19.46
CA LEU A 198 4.84 -13.46 -18.59
C LEU A 198 5.25 -14.81 -19.21
N VAL A 199 4.30 -15.57 -19.75
CA VAL A 199 4.56 -16.83 -20.45
C VAL A 199 5.41 -16.62 -21.69
N SER A 200 5.19 -15.52 -22.42
CA SER A 200 6.04 -15.14 -23.55
C SER A 200 7.50 -14.98 -23.12
N LEU A 201 7.76 -14.26 -22.02
CA LEU A 201 9.11 -14.11 -21.49
C LEU A 201 9.73 -15.44 -21.06
N MET A 202 8.98 -16.32 -20.39
CA MET A 202 9.47 -17.63 -19.96
C MET A 202 9.83 -18.53 -21.16
N ALA A 203 8.97 -18.55 -22.18
CA ALA A 203 9.14 -19.39 -23.36
C ALA A 203 10.32 -18.94 -24.23
N THR A 204 10.65 -17.66 -24.25
CA THR A 204 11.73 -17.10 -25.09
C THR A 204 13.01 -16.78 -24.33
N ALA A 205 13.05 -17.00 -23.01
CA ALA A 205 14.20 -16.65 -22.19
C ALA A 205 15.43 -17.52 -22.52
N PRO A 206 16.60 -16.93 -22.76
CA PRO A 206 17.86 -17.67 -22.87
C PRO A 206 18.21 -18.41 -21.58
N THR A 207 18.91 -19.54 -21.70
CA THR A 207 19.35 -20.37 -20.55
C THR A 207 20.03 -19.56 -19.46
N ASP A 208 20.92 -18.65 -19.84
CA ASP A 208 21.71 -17.81 -18.95
C ASP A 208 20.88 -16.81 -18.14
N HIS A 209 19.72 -16.39 -18.66
CA HIS A 209 18.84 -15.45 -17.98
C HIS A 209 17.92 -16.13 -16.96
N THR A 210 17.72 -17.44 -17.09
CA THR A 210 16.72 -18.19 -16.31
C THR A 210 16.84 -17.94 -14.80
N LYS A 211 18.04 -18.00 -14.22
CA LYS A 211 18.21 -17.79 -12.76
C LYS A 211 17.76 -16.39 -12.33
N ALA A 212 18.08 -15.36 -13.12
CA ALA A 212 17.69 -14.00 -12.83
C ALA A 212 16.17 -13.83 -12.96
N LEU A 213 15.61 -14.36 -14.05
CA LEU A 213 14.19 -14.25 -14.36
C LEU A 213 13.30 -15.02 -13.38
N THR A 214 13.71 -16.20 -12.88
CA THR A 214 12.93 -16.92 -11.86
C THR A 214 12.76 -16.09 -10.59
N HIS A 215 13.82 -15.40 -10.14
CA HIS A 215 13.73 -14.54 -8.97
C HIS A 215 12.92 -13.27 -9.27
N PHE A 216 13.14 -12.68 -10.45
CA PHE A 216 12.46 -11.47 -10.90
C PHE A 216 10.94 -11.67 -10.99
N PHE A 217 10.48 -12.74 -11.64
CA PHE A 217 9.06 -13.06 -11.77
C PHE A 217 8.41 -13.32 -10.43
N TYR A 218 9.03 -14.17 -9.58
CA TYR A 218 8.52 -14.41 -8.25
C TYR A 218 8.38 -13.12 -7.44
N SER A 219 9.41 -12.26 -7.41
CA SER A 219 9.41 -11.05 -6.59
C SER A 219 8.39 -10.02 -7.07
N TYR A 220 8.15 -9.93 -8.39
CA TYR A 220 7.10 -9.09 -8.96
C TYR A 220 5.70 -9.62 -8.64
N ILE A 221 5.43 -10.91 -8.85
CA ILE A 221 4.11 -11.51 -8.58
C ILE A 221 3.79 -11.48 -7.08
N ALA A 222 4.77 -11.77 -6.25
CA ALA A 222 4.61 -11.81 -4.80
C ALA A 222 4.62 -10.41 -4.15
N PHE A 223 4.82 -9.33 -4.90
CA PHE A 223 4.90 -7.95 -4.38
C PHE A 223 6.01 -7.76 -3.34
N HIS A 224 7.15 -8.43 -3.54
CA HIS A 224 8.29 -8.36 -2.62
C HIS A 224 9.29 -7.29 -3.07
N PRO A 225 9.79 -6.45 -2.16
CA PRO A 225 10.90 -5.56 -2.45
C PRO A 225 12.19 -6.36 -2.61
N TYR A 226 13.09 -5.83 -3.43
CA TYR A 226 14.42 -6.40 -3.65
C TYR A 226 15.30 -5.34 -4.29
N ILE A 227 16.56 -5.25 -3.90
CA ILE A 227 17.59 -4.47 -4.61
C ILE A 227 18.88 -5.26 -4.47
N GLY A 228 19.44 -5.74 -5.59
CA GLY A 228 20.54 -6.67 -5.48
C GLY A 228 21.22 -7.05 -6.79
N VAL A 229 22.32 -7.77 -6.60
CA VAL A 229 23.07 -8.43 -7.67
C VAL A 229 22.97 -9.92 -7.47
N LEU A 230 22.44 -10.62 -8.47
CA LEU A 230 22.47 -12.06 -8.58
C LEU A 230 23.74 -12.45 -9.34
N SER A 231 24.74 -12.98 -8.64
CA SER A 231 25.95 -13.53 -9.25
C SER A 231 25.99 -15.06 -9.13
N LYS A 232 26.79 -15.70 -9.99
CA LYS A 232 27.31 -17.04 -9.76
C LYS A 232 28.85 -16.99 -9.83
N PRO A 233 29.55 -17.75 -8.98
CA PRO A 233 30.99 -17.96 -9.10
C PRO A 233 31.38 -19.06 -10.11
N SER A 234 30.45 -19.72 -10.83
CA SER A 234 30.77 -20.81 -11.77
C SER A 234 30.02 -20.73 -13.11
N GLY A 235 30.75 -20.86 -14.22
CA GLY A 235 30.29 -20.78 -15.61
C GLY A 235 30.68 -19.49 -16.34
N LEU A 236 30.08 -19.20 -17.51
CA LEU A 236 30.03 -17.83 -18.06
C LEU A 236 29.52 -16.91 -16.95
N ALA A 237 30.29 -15.87 -16.61
CA ALA A 237 30.03 -15.05 -15.44
C ALA A 237 28.83 -14.12 -15.67
N THR A 238 27.62 -14.69 -15.68
CA THR A 238 26.38 -13.94 -15.83
C THR A 238 26.07 -13.24 -14.51
N PHE A 239 26.09 -11.92 -14.53
CA PHE A 239 25.62 -11.08 -13.43
C PHE A 239 24.25 -10.53 -13.81
N ALA A 240 23.31 -10.55 -12.89
CA ALA A 240 22.06 -9.83 -13.07
C ALA A 240 21.88 -8.81 -11.97
N PHE A 241 21.67 -7.57 -12.35
CA PHE A 241 21.21 -6.54 -11.42
C PHE A 241 19.70 -6.53 -11.43
N SER A 242 19.06 -6.43 -10.26
CA SER A 242 17.61 -6.29 -10.22
C SER A 242 17.16 -5.46 -9.04
N PHE A 243 16.10 -4.71 -9.25
CA PHE A 243 15.35 -4.07 -8.18
C PHE A 243 13.83 -4.24 -8.37
N HIS A 244 13.13 -4.18 -7.26
CA HIS A 244 11.70 -4.25 -7.10
C HIS A 244 11.30 -3.19 -6.07
N LEU A 245 10.54 -2.20 -6.51
CA LEU A 245 10.10 -1.06 -5.72
C LEU A 245 8.57 -1.13 -5.57
N PRO A 246 8.04 -1.86 -4.57
CA PRO A 246 6.62 -1.86 -4.24
C PRO A 246 6.23 -0.58 -3.50
N PHE A 247 5.17 0.08 -3.96
CA PHE A 247 4.64 1.29 -3.33
C PHE A 247 3.10 1.29 -3.34
N TYR A 248 2.53 2.21 -2.58
CA TYR A 248 1.10 2.44 -2.56
C TYR A 248 0.78 3.80 -3.17
N SER A 249 -0.01 3.79 -4.24
CA SER A 249 -0.46 5.00 -4.91
C SER A 249 -1.84 5.40 -4.39
N TRP A 250 -1.96 6.64 -3.93
CA TRP A 250 -3.24 7.23 -3.56
C TRP A 250 -3.91 7.82 -4.80
N THR A 251 -5.15 7.40 -5.06
CA THR A 251 -5.96 7.86 -6.19
C THR A 251 -7.37 8.22 -5.76
N CYS A 252 -7.97 9.20 -6.44
CA CYS A 252 -9.31 9.69 -6.16
C CYS A 252 -10.16 9.52 -7.42
N ALA A 253 -11.09 8.57 -7.41
CA ALA A 253 -11.81 8.13 -8.60
C ALA A 253 -13.31 7.92 -8.32
N GLN A 254 -14.15 8.01 -9.36
CA GLN A 254 -15.59 7.74 -9.24
C GLN A 254 -15.89 6.24 -9.11
N HIS A 255 -15.00 5.41 -9.63
CA HIS A 255 -15.10 3.96 -9.59
C HIS A 255 -13.79 3.39 -9.10
N GLU A 256 -13.86 2.24 -8.41
CA GLU A 256 -12.69 1.52 -7.95
C GLU A 256 -11.76 1.22 -9.13
N PRO A 257 -10.48 1.64 -9.06
CA PRO A 257 -9.49 1.25 -10.05
C PRO A 257 -9.40 -0.28 -10.10
N ARG A 258 -9.67 -0.87 -11.26
CA ARG A 258 -9.67 -2.33 -11.41
C ARG A 258 -8.35 -2.80 -12.01
N ASP A 259 -7.59 -3.58 -11.25
CA ASP A 259 -6.53 -4.39 -11.83
C ASP A 259 -7.19 -5.55 -12.60
N VAL A 260 -7.06 -5.51 -13.92
CA VAL A 260 -7.66 -6.50 -14.82
C VAL A 260 -6.88 -7.81 -14.88
N ARG A 261 -5.67 -7.83 -14.29
CA ARG A 261 -4.83 -9.02 -14.24
C ARG A 261 -5.32 -9.89 -13.09
N LEU A 262 -5.88 -11.04 -13.42
CA LEU A 262 -6.48 -11.95 -12.46
C LEU A 262 -5.58 -13.17 -12.26
N LYS A 263 -5.51 -13.63 -11.01
CA LYS A 263 -4.99 -14.94 -10.65
C LYS A 263 -6.03 -16.02 -10.96
N ARG A 264 -5.64 -17.29 -10.83
CA ARG A 264 -6.50 -18.47 -11.03
C ARG A 264 -7.77 -18.46 -10.20
N ASP A 265 -7.69 -17.93 -8.98
CA ASP A 265 -8.81 -17.79 -8.05
C ASP A 265 -9.75 -16.62 -8.39
N GLY A 266 -9.50 -15.91 -9.51
CA GLY A 266 -10.23 -14.73 -9.93
C GLY A 266 -9.87 -13.47 -9.14
N ILE A 267 -8.89 -13.54 -8.23
CA ILE A 267 -8.46 -12.40 -7.42
C ILE A 267 -7.48 -11.54 -8.24
N PRO A 268 -7.62 -10.21 -8.24
CA PRO A 268 -6.67 -9.33 -8.90
C PRO A 268 -5.24 -9.51 -8.39
N LEU A 269 -4.25 -9.33 -9.28
CA LEU A 269 -2.83 -9.44 -8.96
C LEU A 269 -2.43 -8.44 -7.86
N ARG A 270 -2.88 -7.20 -7.99
CA ARG A 270 -2.68 -6.12 -7.01
C ARG A 270 -3.94 -5.82 -6.22
N LYS A 271 -3.76 -5.50 -4.94
CA LYS A 271 -4.87 -5.12 -4.06
C LYS A 271 -5.19 -3.64 -4.20
N VAL A 272 -6.47 -3.34 -4.19
CA VAL A 272 -7.01 -2.00 -4.04
C VAL A 272 -7.75 -1.91 -2.71
N HIS A 273 -7.58 -0.79 -2.02
CA HIS A 273 -8.20 -0.55 -0.73
C HIS A 273 -9.06 0.70 -0.82
N ASP A 274 -10.35 0.53 -0.53
CA ASP A 274 -11.26 1.63 -0.32
C ASP A 274 -10.87 2.39 0.97
N MET A 275 -10.61 3.69 0.81
CA MET A 275 -10.21 4.60 1.89
C MET A 275 -11.35 5.56 2.29
N SER A 276 -12.60 5.27 1.90
CA SER A 276 -13.80 6.04 2.25
C SER A 276 -13.98 6.21 3.76
N PHE A 277 -13.50 5.26 4.57
CA PHE A 277 -13.51 5.39 6.02
C PHE A 277 -12.68 6.58 6.52
N LEU A 278 -11.67 7.04 5.75
CA LEU A 278 -10.89 8.25 6.05
C LEU A 278 -11.58 9.54 5.55
N GLY A 279 -12.68 9.43 4.80
CA GLY A 279 -13.45 10.56 4.32
C GLY A 279 -14.32 11.18 5.42
N GLY A 280 -14.27 12.50 5.56
CA GLY A 280 -15.31 13.24 6.27
C GLY A 280 -16.62 13.26 5.46
N ASN A 281 -17.77 13.38 6.12
CA ASN A 281 -19.12 13.38 5.52
C ASN A 281 -19.31 14.52 4.49
N SER A 282 -18.73 14.42 3.30
CA SER A 282 -18.94 15.38 2.22
C SER A 282 -20.10 14.91 1.35
N GLN A 283 -21.31 15.33 1.73
CA GLN A 283 -22.53 15.10 0.96
C GLN A 283 -22.65 16.11 -0.19
N MET A 284 -21.88 15.97 -1.27
CA MET A 284 -22.26 16.55 -2.56
C MET A 284 -21.75 15.72 -3.75
N ALA A 285 -22.69 15.44 -4.68
CA ALA A 285 -22.59 14.88 -6.03
C ALA A 285 -21.57 13.75 -6.28
N ALA A 286 -22.07 12.57 -6.67
CA ALA A 286 -21.34 11.35 -7.07
C ALA A 286 -19.93 11.27 -6.44
N PRO A 287 -19.83 10.85 -5.16
CA PRO A 287 -18.62 11.05 -4.38
C PRO A 287 -17.44 10.38 -5.07
N LYS A 288 -16.42 11.16 -5.41
CA LYS A 288 -15.11 10.57 -5.73
C LYS A 288 -14.63 9.88 -4.46
N VAL A 289 -14.31 8.60 -4.58
CA VAL A 289 -13.82 7.78 -3.48
C VAL A 289 -12.29 7.78 -3.53
N ASP A 290 -11.69 7.88 -2.35
CA ASP A 290 -10.26 7.73 -2.17
C ASP A 290 -9.92 6.23 -2.15
N TYR A 291 -8.95 5.82 -2.98
CA TYR A 291 -8.45 4.47 -3.06
C TYR A 291 -6.93 4.44 -2.87
N LEU A 292 -6.46 3.37 -2.24
CA LEU A 292 -5.05 3.09 -2.06
C LEU A 292 -4.70 1.80 -2.81
N CYS A 293 -3.90 1.94 -3.87
CA CYS A 293 -3.60 0.87 -4.82
C CYS A 293 -2.19 0.33 -4.62
N GLN A 294 -2.01 -0.99 -4.64
CA GLN A 294 -0.69 -1.62 -4.68
C GLN A 294 -0.07 -1.51 -6.07
N VAL A 295 1.13 -0.95 -6.16
CA VAL A 295 1.81 -0.69 -7.43
C VAL A 295 3.27 -1.09 -7.29
N GLN A 296 3.86 -1.68 -8.32
CA GLN A 296 5.26 -2.07 -8.32
C GLN A 296 5.95 -1.68 -9.62
N ILE A 297 7.16 -1.16 -9.48
CA ILE A 297 8.13 -1.04 -10.56
C ILE A 297 9.22 -2.09 -10.33
N ALA A 298 9.57 -2.85 -11.36
CA ALA A 298 10.62 -3.85 -11.28
C ALA A 298 11.51 -3.79 -12.51
N VAL A 299 12.82 -3.80 -12.29
CA VAL A 299 13.83 -3.83 -13.36
C VAL A 299 14.81 -4.96 -13.13
N CYS A 300 15.19 -5.64 -14.21
CA CYS A 300 16.26 -6.62 -14.22
C CYS A 300 17.17 -6.39 -15.43
N ILE A 301 18.46 -6.21 -15.19
CA ILE A 301 19.49 -6.13 -16.23
C ILE A 301 20.31 -7.42 -16.16
N ALA A 302 20.05 -8.33 -17.10
CA ALA A 302 20.76 -9.58 -17.25
C ALA A 302 21.97 -9.38 -18.19
N ARG A 303 23.17 -9.47 -17.63
CA ARG A 303 24.43 -9.25 -18.34
C ARG A 303 25.03 -10.58 -18.78
N THR A 304 25.30 -10.72 -20.07
CA THR A 304 26.10 -11.82 -20.62
C THR A 304 27.58 -11.41 -20.67
N ASP A 305 27.88 -10.23 -21.22
CA ASP A 305 29.21 -9.60 -21.18
C ASP A 305 29.07 -8.06 -21.03
N ASP A 306 30.16 -7.28 -21.17
CA ASP A 306 30.11 -5.82 -21.04
C ASP A 306 29.29 -5.09 -22.14
N LYS A 307 29.04 -5.74 -23.27
CA LYS A 307 28.39 -5.18 -24.46
C LYS A 307 27.04 -5.83 -24.77
N ILE A 308 26.88 -7.10 -24.40
CA ILE A 308 25.72 -7.94 -24.61
C ILE A 308 24.95 -8.12 -23.31
N TRP A 309 23.76 -7.56 -23.28
CA TRP A 309 22.89 -7.65 -22.13
C TRP A 309 21.41 -7.47 -22.51
N THR A 310 20.53 -7.85 -21.59
CA THR A 310 19.08 -7.71 -21.75
C THR A 310 18.47 -7.04 -20.53
N GLY A 311 17.70 -5.99 -20.75
CA GLY A 311 16.91 -5.33 -19.72
C GLY A 311 15.46 -5.81 -19.76
N TYR A 312 14.86 -6.03 -18.60
CA TYR A 312 13.43 -6.24 -18.41
C TYR A 312 12.91 -5.18 -17.45
N CYS A 313 11.84 -4.47 -17.81
CA CYS A 313 11.20 -3.46 -16.97
C CYS A 313 9.69 -3.72 -16.94
N LEU A 314 9.15 -3.90 -15.74
CA LEU A 314 7.75 -4.17 -15.47
C LEU A 314 7.19 -3.03 -14.63
N VAL A 315 6.14 -2.37 -15.12
CA VAL A 315 5.53 -1.22 -14.42
C VAL A 315 4.03 -1.40 -14.30
N ASP A 316 3.52 -1.31 -13.08
CA ASP A 316 2.09 -1.24 -12.82
C ASP A 316 1.55 0.18 -13.13
N THR A 317 0.59 0.30 -14.05
CA THR A 317 -0.05 1.57 -14.45
C THR A 317 -1.57 1.55 -14.33
N TYR A 318 -2.16 0.44 -13.88
CA TYR A 318 -3.62 0.25 -13.80
C TYR A 318 -4.36 1.29 -12.93
N CYS A 319 -3.72 1.85 -11.90
CA CYS A 319 -4.32 2.83 -10.99
C CYS A 319 -4.04 4.29 -11.36
N GLN A 320 -3.22 4.54 -12.39
CA GLN A 320 -2.90 5.88 -12.85
C GLN A 320 -4.13 6.51 -13.55
N PRO A 321 -4.43 7.80 -13.30
CA PRO A 321 -5.55 8.47 -13.94
C PRO A 321 -5.30 8.57 -15.45
N GLY A 322 -6.36 8.55 -16.26
CA GLY A 322 -6.25 8.34 -17.71
C GLY A 322 -5.40 9.35 -18.48
N ASP A 323 -5.20 10.55 -17.94
CA ASP A 323 -4.37 11.63 -18.48
C ASP A 323 -2.90 11.57 -18.03
N GLN A 324 -2.59 10.84 -16.95
CA GLN A 324 -1.24 10.63 -16.42
C GLN A 324 -0.79 9.17 -16.56
N LYS A 325 -1.64 8.32 -17.16
CA LYS A 325 -1.34 6.91 -17.35
C LYS A 325 -0.22 6.76 -18.35
N GLN A 326 0.91 6.23 -17.89
CA GLN A 326 2.06 5.86 -18.69
C GLN A 326 1.66 4.74 -19.66
N ARG A 327 1.85 5.00 -20.94
CA ARG A 327 1.54 4.07 -22.03
C ARG A 327 2.80 3.73 -22.81
N VAL A 328 2.78 2.58 -23.47
CA VAL A 328 3.91 2.17 -24.33
C VAL A 328 4.04 3.10 -25.53
N GLU A 329 2.90 3.58 -26.04
CA GLU A 329 2.80 4.54 -27.13
C GLU A 329 3.63 5.81 -26.87
N ASP A 330 3.71 6.25 -25.60
CA ASP A 330 4.43 7.47 -25.21
C ASP A 330 5.95 7.38 -25.49
N TYR A 331 6.47 6.16 -25.68
CA TYR A 331 7.89 5.89 -25.93
C TYR A 331 8.22 5.59 -27.39
N CYS A 332 7.22 5.62 -28.28
CA CYS A 332 7.40 5.27 -29.69
C CYS A 332 7.34 6.50 -30.63
N ASP A 333 7.33 7.72 -30.09
CA ASP A 333 7.24 8.96 -30.87
C ASP A 333 8.53 9.25 -31.68
N SER A 334 8.38 9.87 -32.86
CA SER A 334 9.40 9.89 -33.93
C SER A 334 10.54 10.86 -33.71
N ASP A 335 10.32 11.95 -32.96
CA ASP A 335 11.30 13.03 -32.87
C ASP A 335 12.32 12.81 -31.74
N PHE A 336 11.89 12.13 -30.66
CA PHE A 336 12.73 11.79 -29.51
C PHE A 336 12.38 10.40 -29.01
N GLN A 337 13.35 9.50 -29.02
CA GLN A 337 13.12 8.14 -28.52
C GLN A 337 13.36 8.09 -27.02
N PHE A 338 12.32 8.30 -26.23
CA PHE A 338 12.43 8.24 -24.76
C PHE A 338 12.70 6.82 -24.25
N ASP A 339 13.58 6.67 -23.26
CA ASP A 339 13.87 5.39 -22.61
C ASP A 339 12.88 5.10 -21.45
N PRO A 340 12.02 4.06 -21.56
CA PRO A 340 11.03 3.73 -20.53
C PRO A 340 11.64 3.22 -19.23
N PHE A 341 12.86 2.67 -19.23
CA PHE A 341 13.54 2.24 -18.01
C PHE A 341 13.91 3.43 -17.13
N THR A 342 14.03 4.61 -17.74
CA THR A 342 14.38 5.86 -17.05
C THR A 342 13.18 6.80 -16.89
N ASP A 343 11.95 6.29 -17.04
CA ASP A 343 10.72 7.09 -17.04
C ASP A 343 10.77 8.23 -18.09
N GLY A 344 11.41 7.94 -19.24
CA GLY A 344 11.60 8.88 -20.34
C GLY A 344 12.55 10.04 -20.07
N LYS A 345 13.40 9.98 -19.03
CA LYS A 345 14.39 11.03 -18.72
C LYS A 345 15.61 11.00 -19.62
N HIS A 346 15.92 9.84 -20.21
CA HIS A 346 17.05 9.67 -21.12
C HIS A 346 16.57 9.46 -22.56
N ASP A 347 17.35 10.00 -23.51
CA ASP A 347 17.21 9.70 -24.93
C ASP A 347 17.82 8.33 -25.20
N ALA A 348 17.01 7.41 -25.70
CA ALA A 348 17.42 6.05 -26.00
C ALA A 348 18.39 6.00 -27.20
N ASN A 349 18.42 7.03 -28.04
CA ASN A 349 19.42 7.21 -29.11
C ASN A 349 20.80 7.66 -28.58
N LEU A 350 20.87 8.12 -27.32
CA LEU A 350 22.10 8.40 -26.59
C LEU A 350 22.23 7.40 -25.44
N PRO A 351 22.45 6.12 -25.76
CA PRO A 351 22.35 5.01 -24.81
C PRO A 351 23.43 5.06 -23.73
N ILE A 352 23.05 4.71 -22.50
CA ILE A 352 24.03 4.28 -21.50
C ILE A 352 24.44 2.85 -21.87
N LEU A 353 25.71 2.67 -22.26
CA LEU A 353 26.22 1.41 -22.80
C LEU A 353 26.55 0.39 -21.72
N ASN A 354 27.14 0.85 -20.62
CA ASN A 354 27.54 -0.02 -19.53
C ASN A 354 26.28 -0.52 -18.77
N PRO A 355 26.11 -1.85 -18.60
CA PRO A 355 24.90 -2.40 -17.97
C PRO A 355 24.76 -2.04 -16.48
N GLY A 356 25.87 -1.84 -15.76
CA GLY A 356 25.86 -1.40 -14.37
C GLY A 356 25.42 0.05 -14.23
N ASP A 357 25.95 0.92 -15.09
CA ASP A 357 25.53 2.33 -15.16
C ASP A 357 24.07 2.46 -15.59
N TYR A 358 23.65 1.64 -16.57
CA TYR A 358 22.26 1.59 -17.01
C TYR A 358 21.31 1.16 -15.89
N PHE A 359 21.70 0.15 -15.10
CA PHE A 359 20.96 -0.27 -13.90
C PHE A 359 20.84 0.88 -12.89
N LEU A 360 21.92 1.59 -12.60
CA LEU A 360 21.93 2.70 -11.64
C LEU A 360 21.11 3.90 -12.13
N ALA A 361 21.19 4.25 -13.41
CA ALA A 361 20.35 5.29 -14.02
C ALA A 361 18.87 4.93 -13.97
N SER A 362 18.54 3.67 -14.28
CA SER A 362 17.18 3.15 -14.17
C SER A 362 16.69 3.25 -12.73
N LEU A 363 17.50 2.79 -11.76
CA LEU A 363 17.15 2.88 -10.33
C LEU A 363 16.95 4.33 -9.89
N GLU A 364 17.87 5.23 -10.22
CA GLU A 364 17.77 6.66 -9.92
C GLU A 364 16.46 7.25 -10.44
N CYS A 365 16.13 7.00 -11.70
CA CYS A 365 14.95 7.56 -12.34
C CYS A 365 13.65 7.00 -11.75
N GLN A 366 13.56 5.68 -11.57
CA GLN A 366 12.39 4.99 -11.05
C GLN A 366 12.18 5.24 -9.55
N LEU A 367 13.26 5.43 -8.79
CA LEU A 367 13.18 5.75 -7.37
C LEU A 367 12.57 7.13 -7.13
N LEU A 368 12.71 8.06 -8.07
CA LEU A 368 12.00 9.34 -8.00
C LEU A 368 10.48 9.18 -8.13
N VAL A 369 10.01 8.30 -9.02
CA VAL A 369 8.58 7.95 -9.14
C VAL A 369 8.08 7.33 -7.83
N PHE A 370 8.80 6.32 -7.35
CA PHE A 370 8.53 5.63 -6.09
C PHE A 370 8.45 6.62 -4.90
N LYS A 371 9.44 7.50 -4.75
CA LYS A 371 9.50 8.49 -3.68
C LYS A 371 8.30 9.43 -3.73
N ASN A 372 8.00 9.98 -4.91
CA ASN A 372 6.92 10.95 -5.07
C ASN A 372 5.57 10.36 -4.70
N GLU A 373 5.30 9.11 -5.09
CA GLU A 373 4.06 8.40 -4.73
C GLU A 373 3.98 8.14 -3.21
N TRP A 374 5.09 7.73 -2.58
CA TRP A 374 5.13 7.57 -1.12
C TRP A 374 4.88 8.88 -0.37
N MET A 375 5.53 9.98 -0.79
CA MET A 375 5.33 11.29 -0.18
C MET A 375 3.89 11.77 -0.32
N LYS A 376 3.28 11.61 -1.51
CA LYS A 376 1.88 11.94 -1.77
C LYS A 376 0.95 11.14 -0.85
N THR A 377 1.18 9.83 -0.73
CA THR A 377 0.40 8.95 0.15
C THR A 377 0.55 9.37 1.62
N ALA A 378 1.76 9.60 2.10
CA ALA A 378 2.01 10.03 3.49
C ALA A 378 1.35 11.38 3.81
N GLN A 379 1.51 12.37 2.91
CA GLN A 379 0.88 13.69 3.05
C GLN A 379 -0.64 13.59 3.10
N THR A 380 -1.23 12.73 2.27
CA THR A 380 -2.70 12.55 2.26
C THR A 380 -3.18 11.93 3.56
N PHE A 381 -2.50 10.89 4.06
CA PHE A 381 -2.81 10.32 5.38
C PHE A 381 -2.71 11.36 6.49
N LYS A 382 -1.63 12.14 6.50
CA LYS A 382 -1.43 13.19 7.50
C LYS A 382 -2.58 14.18 7.53
N GLN A 383 -2.93 14.73 6.37
CA GLN A 383 -4.02 15.70 6.24
C GLN A 383 -5.36 15.14 6.75
N LYS A 384 -5.69 13.89 6.38
CA LYS A 384 -6.95 13.25 6.79
C LYS A 384 -6.97 12.96 8.29
N VAL A 385 -5.85 12.53 8.87
CA VAL A 385 -5.74 12.22 10.30
C VAL A 385 -5.75 13.49 11.14
N GLU A 386 -4.99 14.52 10.76
CA GLU A 386 -4.99 15.81 11.46
C GLU A 386 -6.37 16.46 11.43
N ALA A 387 -7.05 16.47 10.27
CA ALA A 387 -8.41 16.98 10.15
C ALA A 387 -9.40 16.26 11.08
N TYR A 388 -9.31 14.93 11.17
CA TYR A 388 -10.15 14.13 12.07
C TYR A 388 -9.89 14.47 13.55
N VAL A 389 -8.62 14.53 13.95
CA VAL A 389 -8.22 14.83 15.34
C VAL A 389 -8.68 16.23 15.75
N ASP A 390 -8.58 17.20 14.85
CA ASP A 390 -8.98 18.59 15.14
C ASP A 390 -10.51 18.76 15.18
N GLU A 391 -11.27 18.08 14.30
CA GLU A 391 -12.74 18.03 14.39
C GLU A 391 -13.19 17.44 15.74
N PHE A 392 -12.54 16.37 16.20
CA PHE A 392 -12.88 15.75 17.48
C PHE A 392 -12.66 16.68 18.67
N LYS A 393 -11.52 17.41 18.70
CA LYS A 393 -11.21 18.39 19.76
C LYS A 393 -12.26 19.50 19.84
N PHE A 394 -12.73 20.00 18.70
CA PHE A 394 -13.71 21.09 18.66
C PHE A 394 -15.07 20.64 19.22
N VAL A 395 -15.53 19.45 18.85
CA VAL A 395 -16.84 18.93 19.29
C VAL A 395 -16.90 18.70 20.80
N HIS A 396 -15.79 18.32 21.44
CA HIS A 396 -15.75 18.02 22.88
C HIS A 396 -15.29 19.22 23.74
N GLY A 397 -14.80 20.31 23.13
CA GLY A 397 -14.26 21.48 23.83
C GLY A 397 -15.29 22.52 24.27
N GLU A 398 -16.45 22.63 23.61
CA GLU A 398 -17.39 23.76 23.84
C GLU A 398 -18.85 23.39 24.09
N SER A 399 -19.25 22.12 23.96
CA SER A 399 -20.62 21.70 24.31
C SER A 399 -20.65 20.23 24.74
N GLY A 400 -20.85 20.00 26.04
CA GLY A 400 -21.05 18.69 26.65
C GLY A 400 -22.37 18.01 26.28
N SER A 401 -22.75 18.05 25.01
CA SER A 401 -24.00 17.49 24.49
C SER A 401 -23.72 16.78 23.17
N LEU A 402 -23.34 15.50 23.25
CA LEU A 402 -23.52 14.55 22.14
C LEU A 402 -23.56 13.11 22.67
N ALA A 403 -24.66 12.79 23.35
CA ALA A 403 -25.03 11.42 23.69
C ALA A 403 -25.65 10.65 22.49
N SER A 404 -25.29 10.96 21.24
CA SER A 404 -25.98 10.36 20.07
C SER A 404 -25.13 9.95 18.87
N ARG A 405 -23.78 9.94 18.97
CA ARG A 405 -22.96 9.16 18.03
C ARG A 405 -22.44 7.93 18.75
N ASP A 406 -22.75 6.76 18.20
CA ASP A 406 -22.26 5.46 18.69
C ASP A 406 -20.79 5.58 19.13
N SER A 407 -20.55 5.43 20.43
CA SER A 407 -19.24 5.66 21.07
C SER A 407 -18.11 4.78 20.52
N GLN A 408 -18.43 3.80 19.68
CA GLN A 408 -17.46 2.90 19.04
C GLN A 408 -16.94 3.39 17.67
N GLN A 409 -17.63 4.28 16.97
CA GLN A 409 -17.20 4.73 15.63
C GLN A 409 -15.78 5.36 15.62
N PRO A 410 -15.41 6.22 16.60
CA PRO A 410 -14.06 6.80 16.66
C PRO A 410 -12.94 5.77 16.82
N LEU A 411 -13.16 4.76 17.67
CA LEU A 411 -12.16 3.71 17.93
C LEU A 411 -12.02 2.77 16.73
N VAL A 412 -13.12 2.43 16.07
CA VAL A 412 -13.08 1.63 14.83
C VAL A 412 -12.28 2.34 13.75
N TRP A 413 -12.54 3.64 13.55
CA TRP A 413 -11.80 4.48 12.61
C TRP A 413 -10.30 4.47 12.91
N LEU A 414 -9.89 4.78 14.14
CA LEU A 414 -8.47 4.83 14.53
C LEU A 414 -7.77 3.48 14.33
N ARG A 415 -8.42 2.37 14.68
CA ARG A 415 -7.86 1.03 14.49
C ARG A 415 -7.69 0.67 13.03
N GLN A 416 -8.66 1.02 12.19
CA GLN A 416 -8.57 0.82 10.73
C GLN A 416 -7.44 1.66 10.13
N THR A 417 -7.36 2.95 10.48
CA THR A 417 -6.29 3.86 10.07
C THR A 417 -4.92 3.32 10.48
N ARG A 418 -4.75 2.94 11.75
CA ARG A 418 -3.50 2.36 12.27
C ARG A 418 -3.10 1.09 11.53
N ARG A 419 -4.05 0.18 11.29
CA ARG A 419 -3.78 -1.07 10.56
C ARG A 419 -3.23 -0.78 9.16
N LYS A 420 -3.78 0.23 8.46
CA LYS A 420 -3.28 0.65 7.15
C LYS A 420 -1.90 1.31 7.24
N LEU A 421 -1.69 2.23 8.18
CA LEU A 421 -0.37 2.83 8.40
C LEU A 421 0.71 1.79 8.72
N THR A 422 0.40 0.75 9.51
CA THR A 422 1.34 -0.34 9.77
C THR A 422 1.71 -1.10 8.49
N GLN A 423 0.76 -1.38 7.61
CA GLN A 423 1.05 -2.03 6.32
C GLN A 423 1.96 -1.17 5.45
N LEU A 424 1.74 0.15 5.43
CA LEU A 424 2.55 1.10 4.69
C LEU A 424 3.98 1.19 5.23
N VAL A 425 4.11 1.36 6.56
CA VAL A 425 5.40 1.42 7.27
C VAL A 425 6.22 0.16 6.97
N VAL A 426 5.65 -1.03 7.16
CA VAL A 426 6.36 -2.30 6.94
C VAL A 426 6.83 -2.42 5.48
N CYS A 427 5.99 -2.05 4.52
CA CYS A 427 6.36 -2.10 3.10
C CYS A 427 7.53 -1.17 2.76
N LEU A 428 7.48 0.07 3.25
CA LEU A 428 8.52 1.07 2.97
C LEU A 428 9.82 0.75 3.70
N GLU A 429 9.74 0.33 4.97
CA GLU A 429 10.87 -0.11 5.79
C GLU A 429 11.58 -1.30 5.15
N THR A 430 10.85 -2.34 4.75
CA THR A 430 11.46 -3.51 4.08
C THR A 430 12.17 -3.13 2.77
N THR A 431 11.65 -2.14 2.04
CA THR A 431 12.28 -1.64 0.81
C THR A 431 13.56 -0.86 1.11
N ILE A 432 13.55 -0.03 2.16
CA ILE A 432 14.73 0.68 2.66
C ILE A 432 15.78 -0.30 3.16
N ASP A 433 15.39 -1.37 3.85
CA ASP A 433 16.31 -2.41 4.32
C ASP A 433 16.99 -3.13 3.15
N CYS A 434 16.27 -3.37 2.05
CA CYS A 434 16.88 -3.91 0.82
C CYS A 434 17.97 -2.99 0.28
N TRP A 435 17.76 -1.67 0.34
CA TRP A 435 18.76 -0.68 -0.06
C TRP A 435 19.93 -0.60 0.91
N ASP A 436 19.68 -0.56 2.22
CA ASP A 436 20.74 -0.44 3.22
C ASP A 436 21.67 -1.67 3.23
N ASN A 437 21.14 -2.83 2.84
CA ASN A 437 21.93 -4.06 2.65
C ASN A 437 22.52 -4.22 1.24
N PHE A 438 22.20 -3.31 0.31
CA PHE A 438 22.70 -3.39 -1.05
C PHE A 438 24.16 -2.94 -1.13
N THR A 439 25.03 -3.84 -1.60
CA THR A 439 26.44 -3.53 -1.89
C THR A 439 26.66 -3.53 -3.39
N TYR A 440 26.92 -2.35 -3.96
CA TYR A 440 27.28 -2.23 -5.37
C TYR A 440 28.77 -2.58 -5.55
N PRO A 441 29.14 -3.56 -6.40
CA PRO A 441 30.53 -3.99 -6.52
C PRO A 441 31.47 -2.85 -6.99
N ASP A 442 32.52 -2.56 -6.24
CA ASP A 442 33.48 -1.47 -6.54
C ASP A 442 34.08 -1.57 -7.94
N ARG A 443 34.36 -2.81 -8.39
CA ARG A 443 34.89 -3.09 -9.74
C ARG A 443 33.97 -2.68 -10.89
N LEU A 444 32.69 -2.39 -10.61
CA LEU A 444 31.68 -2.01 -11.60
C LEU A 444 31.33 -0.51 -11.52
N GLN A 445 32.05 0.28 -10.72
CA GLN A 445 31.77 1.70 -10.52
C GLN A 445 32.51 2.59 -11.52
N THR A 446 31.80 3.07 -12.55
CA THR A 446 32.29 4.15 -13.41
C THR A 446 32.10 5.52 -12.75
N VAL A 447 32.60 6.59 -13.39
CA VAL A 447 32.34 7.98 -12.93
C VAL A 447 30.83 8.26 -12.93
N TYR A 448 30.13 7.85 -13.99
CA TYR A 448 28.69 8.02 -14.13
C TYR A 448 27.94 7.21 -13.05
N GLY A 449 28.28 5.92 -12.88
CA GLY A 449 27.68 5.08 -11.84
C GLY A 449 27.85 5.64 -10.43
N ARG A 450 28.99 6.27 -10.11
CA ARG A 450 29.19 6.95 -8.82
C ARG A 450 28.25 8.14 -8.62
N GLN A 451 28.01 8.94 -9.66
CA GLN A 451 27.08 10.07 -9.60
C GLN A 451 25.65 9.58 -9.36
N SER A 452 25.19 8.57 -10.12
CA SER A 452 23.88 7.97 -9.91
C SER A 452 23.74 7.36 -8.51
N LEU A 453 24.77 6.68 -7.98
CA LEU A 453 24.76 6.17 -6.61
C LEU A 453 24.57 7.28 -5.56
N VAL A 454 25.19 8.46 -5.75
CA VAL A 454 24.98 9.61 -4.86
C VAL A 454 23.54 10.10 -4.94
N ALA A 455 22.97 10.23 -6.14
CA ALA A 455 21.58 10.64 -6.33
C ALA A 455 20.58 9.63 -5.73
N VAL A 456 20.84 8.33 -5.90
CA VAL A 456 20.05 7.25 -5.30
C VAL A 456 20.11 7.31 -3.77
N ARG A 457 21.30 7.48 -3.18
CA ARG A 457 21.47 7.66 -1.72
C ARG A 457 20.67 8.84 -1.19
N GLN A 458 20.72 9.97 -1.89
CA GLN A 458 19.98 11.17 -1.51
C GLN A 458 18.47 10.91 -1.55
N THR A 459 17.98 10.24 -2.59
CA THR A 459 16.56 9.91 -2.74
C THR A 459 16.08 8.93 -1.65
N PHE A 460 16.90 7.96 -1.26
CA PHE A 460 16.59 7.09 -0.12
C PHE A 460 16.61 7.83 1.22
N MET A 461 17.47 8.84 1.40
CA MET A 461 17.45 9.69 2.59
C MET A 461 16.10 10.43 2.73
N GLU A 462 15.58 10.97 1.63
CA GLU A 462 14.24 11.58 1.60
C GLU A 462 13.14 10.56 1.87
N THR A 463 13.27 9.35 1.32
CA THR A 463 12.35 8.24 1.57
C THR A 463 12.33 7.82 3.05
N LYS A 464 13.49 7.81 3.73
CA LYS A 464 13.57 7.59 5.18
C LYS A 464 12.85 8.68 5.99
N ASN A 465 12.83 9.92 5.50
CA ASN A 465 12.04 10.98 6.14
C ASN A 465 10.54 10.77 5.95
N CYS A 466 10.10 10.31 4.77
CA CYS A 466 8.72 9.88 4.55
C CYS A 466 8.31 8.72 5.49
N LEU A 467 9.19 7.74 5.70
CA LEU A 467 8.97 6.67 6.68
C LEU A 467 8.76 7.22 8.10
N LYS A 468 9.60 8.17 8.53
CA LYS A 468 9.43 8.85 9.84
C LYS A 468 8.08 9.57 9.94
N GLU A 469 7.63 10.21 8.86
CA GLU A 469 6.33 10.87 8.83
C GLU A 469 5.17 9.86 9.01
N LEU A 470 5.22 8.72 8.32
CA LEU A 470 4.24 7.64 8.52
C LEU A 470 4.23 7.11 9.96
N TYR A 471 5.41 6.95 10.58
CA TYR A 471 5.53 6.59 11.99
C TYR A 471 4.88 7.64 12.90
N ASN A 472 5.12 8.93 12.64
CA ASN A 472 4.54 10.02 13.44
C ASN A 472 3.00 10.03 13.34
N ILE A 473 2.43 9.84 12.14
CA ILE A 473 0.97 9.76 11.95
C ILE A 473 0.41 8.55 12.72
N ARG A 474 1.12 7.41 12.71
CA ARG A 474 0.71 6.22 13.46
C ARG A 474 0.71 6.47 14.97
N THR A 475 1.76 7.09 15.49
CA THR A 475 1.86 7.48 16.91
C THR A 475 0.75 8.44 17.31
N LEU A 476 0.41 9.42 16.46
CA LEU A 476 -0.72 10.32 16.69
C LEU A 476 -2.04 9.56 16.82
N CYS A 477 -2.26 8.52 16.01
CA CYS A 477 -3.43 7.65 16.15
C CYS A 477 -3.44 6.89 17.48
N ASP A 478 -2.29 6.39 17.92
CA ASP A 478 -2.16 5.66 19.20
C ASP A 478 -2.37 6.57 20.42
N GLU A 479 -1.87 7.81 20.37
CA GLU A 479 -2.10 8.82 21.40
C GLU A 479 -3.59 9.21 21.47
N HIS A 480 -4.22 9.40 20.32
CA HIS A 480 -5.64 9.72 20.27
C HIS A 480 -6.54 8.56 20.74
N GLU A 481 -6.20 7.30 20.40
CA GLU A 481 -6.90 6.11 20.92
C GLU A 481 -6.82 6.04 22.45
N LYS A 482 -5.64 6.32 23.03
CA LYS A 482 -5.46 6.37 24.49
C LYS A 482 -6.29 7.49 25.13
N ALA A 483 -6.30 8.68 24.54
CA ALA A 483 -7.08 9.81 25.04
C ALA A 483 -8.59 9.51 25.05
N LEU A 484 -9.11 8.88 23.98
CA LEU A 484 -10.51 8.46 23.89
C LEU A 484 -10.87 7.41 24.95
N ASN A 485 -10.01 6.42 25.16
CA ASN A 485 -10.25 5.40 26.18
C ASN A 485 -10.30 6.02 27.58
N LEU A 486 -9.39 6.94 27.91
CA LEU A 486 -9.40 7.66 29.19
C LEU A 486 -10.69 8.48 29.37
N HIS A 487 -11.11 9.21 28.34
CA HIS A 487 -12.37 9.97 28.37
C HIS A 487 -13.59 9.05 28.56
N SER A 488 -13.61 7.88 27.92
CA SER A 488 -14.72 6.92 28.07
C SER A 488 -14.82 6.35 29.48
N ILE A 489 -13.66 6.12 30.13
CA ILE A 489 -13.60 5.66 31.52
C ILE A 489 -14.09 6.75 32.47
N ASP A 490 -13.69 8.00 32.25
CA ASP A 490 -14.14 9.14 33.06
C ASP A 490 -15.65 9.35 32.97
N GLU A 491 -16.23 9.30 31.76
CA GLU A 491 -17.69 9.38 31.59
C GLU A 491 -18.42 8.19 32.23
N GLN A 492 -17.90 6.97 32.11
CA GLN A 492 -18.48 5.82 32.81
C GLN A 492 -18.45 5.99 34.33
N TYR A 493 -17.35 6.53 34.86
CA TYR A 493 -17.23 6.84 36.28
C TYR A 493 -18.22 7.92 36.71
N ARG A 494 -18.39 8.97 35.90
CA ARG A 494 -19.36 10.05 36.14
C ARG A 494 -20.80 9.55 36.10
N LEU A 495 -21.15 8.72 35.13
CA LEU A 495 -22.47 8.07 35.03
C LEU A 495 -22.73 7.15 36.22
N SER A 496 -21.73 6.38 36.65
CA SER A 496 -21.83 5.52 37.82
C SER A 496 -22.08 6.33 39.10
N ARG A 497 -21.39 7.47 39.26
CA ARG A 497 -21.63 8.39 40.38
C ARG A 497 -23.02 9.00 40.34
N LEU A 498 -23.51 9.42 39.17
CA LEU A 498 -24.86 9.95 39.02
C LEU A 498 -25.91 8.88 39.32
N GLN A 499 -25.72 7.65 38.87
CA GLN A 499 -26.60 6.52 39.20
C GLN A 499 -26.61 6.23 40.70
N ALA A 500 -25.45 6.26 41.36
CA ALA A 500 -25.38 6.10 42.82
C ALA A 500 -26.16 7.20 43.55
N GLN A 501 -26.03 8.45 43.12
CA GLN A 501 -26.76 9.59 43.71
C GLN A 501 -28.27 9.52 43.43
N VAL A 502 -28.67 9.09 42.23
CA VAL A 502 -30.09 8.85 41.90
C VAL A 502 -30.62 7.70 42.75
N ALA A 503 -29.87 6.61 42.92
CA ALA A 503 -30.27 5.50 43.77
C ALA A 503 -30.47 5.93 45.23
N GLU A 504 -29.57 6.75 45.76
CA GLU A 504 -29.68 7.30 47.12
C GLU A 504 -30.92 8.19 47.28
N SER A 505 -31.19 9.10 46.33
CA SER A 505 -32.38 9.94 46.36
C SER A 505 -33.68 9.14 46.16
N THR A 506 -33.67 8.12 45.31
CA THR A 506 -34.81 7.21 45.10
C THR A 506 -35.07 6.37 46.34
N GLN A 507 -34.02 5.94 47.05
CA GLN A 507 -34.13 5.24 48.32
C GLN A 507 -34.75 6.14 49.39
N ALA A 508 -34.31 7.40 49.51
CA ALA A 508 -34.88 8.36 50.44
C ALA A 508 -36.36 8.64 50.15
N LEU A 509 -36.72 8.85 48.87
CA LEU A 509 -38.10 9.03 48.43
C LEU A 509 -38.97 7.80 48.72
N SER A 510 -38.44 6.60 48.46
CA SER A 510 -39.13 5.34 48.73
C SER A 510 -39.38 5.16 50.22
N CYS A 511 -38.39 5.48 51.08
CA CYS A 511 -38.58 5.50 52.52
C CYS A 511 -39.67 6.49 52.93
N PHE A 512 -39.67 7.71 52.39
CA PHE A 512 -40.70 8.70 52.69
C PHE A 512 -42.11 8.22 52.28
N LEU A 513 -42.26 7.68 51.07
CA LEU A 513 -43.53 7.13 50.59
C LEU A 513 -44.02 5.95 51.45
N LEU A 514 -43.12 5.03 51.79
CA LEU A 514 -43.44 3.83 52.55
C LEU A 514 -43.79 4.14 54.02
N TYR A 515 -42.99 4.96 54.70
CA TYR A 515 -43.17 5.19 56.14
C TYR A 515 -44.11 6.33 56.47
N VAL A 516 -44.24 7.34 55.61
CA VAL A 516 -45.04 8.55 55.90
C VAL A 516 -46.37 8.51 55.15
N LEU A 517 -46.34 8.41 53.83
CA LEU A 517 -47.56 8.52 53.02
C LEU A 517 -48.44 7.26 53.06
N SER A 518 -47.84 6.07 53.05
CA SER A 518 -48.60 4.80 53.01
C SER A 518 -49.48 4.59 54.25
N PRO A 519 -49.03 4.85 55.49
CA PRO A 519 -49.88 4.78 56.69
C PRO A 519 -51.05 5.75 56.66
N ILE A 520 -50.82 6.97 56.19
CA ILE A 520 -51.85 8.02 56.11
C ILE A 520 -52.91 7.63 55.08
N THR A 521 -52.48 7.20 53.89
CA THR A 521 -53.39 6.77 52.80
C THR A 521 -54.15 5.50 53.17
N LEU A 522 -53.50 4.51 53.81
CA LEU A 522 -54.14 3.31 54.29
C LEU A 522 -55.16 3.63 55.41
N ALA A 523 -54.82 4.53 56.33
CA ALA A 523 -55.75 4.98 57.36
C ALA A 523 -56.96 5.69 56.77
N ALA A 524 -56.75 6.59 55.81
CA ALA A 524 -57.82 7.26 55.09
C ALA A 524 -58.71 6.27 54.31
N ALA A 525 -58.11 5.26 53.66
CA ALA A 525 -58.84 4.24 52.92
C ALA A 525 -59.69 3.36 53.85
N ILE A 526 -59.13 2.89 54.98
CA ILE A 526 -59.85 2.10 55.98
C ILE A 526 -61.04 2.88 56.55
N LEU A 527 -60.85 4.18 56.83
CA LEU A 527 -61.91 5.06 57.34
C LEU A 527 -62.93 5.48 56.27
N SER A 528 -62.64 5.24 54.98
CA SER A 528 -63.54 5.50 53.85
C SER A 528 -64.37 4.27 53.44
N MET A 529 -64.16 3.10 54.07
CA MET A 529 -64.98 1.91 53.80
C MET A 529 -66.40 2.08 54.37
N GLN A 530 -67.39 1.37 53.81
CA GLN A 530 -68.78 1.43 54.29
C GLN A 530 -68.88 1.05 55.78
N GLU A 531 -69.70 1.78 56.54
CA GLU A 531 -69.84 1.68 58.02
C GLU A 531 -70.00 0.26 58.57
N LYS A 532 -70.57 -0.68 57.78
CA LYS A 532 -70.75 -2.08 58.20
C LYS A 532 -69.44 -2.86 58.42
N ALA A 533 -68.31 -2.37 57.89
CA ALA A 533 -67.02 -3.06 57.98
C ALA A 533 -66.06 -2.45 59.03
N ILE A 534 -66.44 -1.33 59.67
CA ILE A 534 -65.57 -0.61 60.60
C ILE A 534 -65.91 -1.00 62.05
N PRO A 535 -64.94 -1.39 62.90
CA PRO A 535 -65.20 -1.67 64.31
C PRO A 535 -65.83 -0.44 65.00
N GLY A 536 -66.92 -0.62 65.74
CA GLY A 536 -67.76 0.49 66.24
C GLY A 536 -67.07 1.56 67.13
N PHE A 537 -65.81 1.35 67.54
CA PHE A 537 -65.02 2.36 68.26
C PHE A 537 -64.26 3.35 67.34
N LEU A 538 -64.12 3.01 66.05
CA LEU A 538 -63.40 3.80 65.02
C LEU A 538 -64.40 4.42 64.04
N GLY A 539 -65.30 5.30 64.48
CA GLY A 539 -66.16 6.04 63.54
C GLY A 539 -65.36 6.91 62.56
N PRO A 540 -65.95 7.36 61.42
CA PRO A 540 -65.30 8.25 60.45
C PRO A 540 -65.20 9.69 60.98
N ASN A 541 -64.48 9.86 62.09
CA ASN A 541 -64.28 11.12 62.78
C ASN A 541 -62.81 11.55 62.64
N LYS A 542 -62.52 12.86 62.62
CA LYS A 542 -61.12 13.35 62.52
C LYS A 542 -60.19 12.72 63.57
N LEU A 543 -60.74 12.37 64.74
CA LEU A 543 -60.01 11.77 65.86
C LEU A 543 -59.53 10.33 65.62
N SER A 544 -60.26 9.53 64.81
CA SER A 544 -59.86 8.16 64.49
C SER A 544 -58.68 8.12 63.50
N LEU A 545 -58.64 9.06 62.55
CA LEU A 545 -57.49 9.24 61.63
C LEU A 545 -56.20 9.58 62.40
N PHE A 546 -56.31 10.47 63.40
CA PHE A 546 -55.17 10.87 64.25
C PHE A 546 -54.63 9.74 65.13
N LEU A 547 -55.44 8.74 65.48
CA LEU A 547 -55.01 7.57 66.25
C LEU A 547 -54.51 6.41 65.36
N LEU A 548 -55.16 6.17 64.22
CA LEU A 548 -54.86 5.04 63.35
C LEU A 548 -53.56 5.22 62.55
N ALA A 549 -53.29 6.44 62.07
CA ALA A 549 -52.07 6.74 61.29
C ALA A 549 -50.76 6.46 62.07
N PRO A 550 -50.56 6.94 63.32
CA PRO A 550 -49.34 6.64 64.08
C PRO A 550 -49.22 5.16 64.49
N MET A 551 -50.35 4.46 64.73
CA MET A 551 -50.34 3.01 64.97
C MET A 551 -49.84 2.23 63.74
N LEU A 552 -50.30 2.60 62.54
CA LEU A 552 -49.82 2.01 61.29
C LEU A 552 -48.36 2.36 61.00
N MET A 553 -47.91 3.58 61.32
CA MET A 553 -46.49 3.95 61.22
C MET A 553 -45.62 3.07 62.13
N LEU A 554 -46.03 2.87 63.39
CA LEU A 554 -45.32 2.01 64.34
C LEU A 554 -45.28 0.56 63.85
N PHE A 555 -46.39 0.05 63.31
CA PHE A 555 -46.46 -1.29 62.75
C PHE A 555 -45.50 -1.47 61.56
N LEU A 556 -45.50 -0.55 60.59
CA LEU A 556 -44.55 -0.62 59.46
C LEU A 556 -43.08 -0.51 59.92
N PHE A 557 -42.80 0.29 60.94
CA PHE A 557 -41.46 0.40 61.52
C PHE A 557 -41.01 -0.92 62.16
N LEU A 558 -41.89 -1.58 62.93
CA LEU A 558 -41.61 -2.87 63.55
C LEU A 558 -41.38 -3.97 62.51
N VAL A 559 -42.25 -4.06 61.49
CA VAL A 559 -42.12 -5.03 60.39
C VAL A 559 -40.81 -4.79 59.64
N SER A 560 -40.47 -3.54 59.32
CA SER A 560 -39.21 -3.22 58.64
C SER A 560 -37.99 -3.57 59.49
N SER A 561 -38.03 -3.28 60.79
CA SER A 561 -36.96 -3.63 61.74
C SER A 561 -36.74 -5.15 61.82
N LEU A 562 -37.83 -5.92 61.82
CA LEU A 562 -37.82 -7.39 61.74
C LEU A 562 -37.18 -7.89 60.44
N VAL A 563 -37.54 -7.30 59.29
CA VAL A 563 -36.96 -7.66 57.99
C VAL A 563 -35.46 -7.31 57.92
N GLN A 564 -35.05 -6.16 58.45
CA GLN A 564 -33.63 -5.79 58.51
C GLN A 564 -32.83 -6.71 59.44
N TYR A 565 -33.41 -7.06 60.60
CA TYR A 565 -32.83 -8.01 61.53
C TYR A 565 -32.67 -9.39 60.89
N TRP A 566 -33.68 -9.84 60.14
CA TRP A 566 -33.64 -11.09 59.37
C TRP A 566 -32.53 -11.09 58.31
N LYS A 567 -32.33 -9.97 57.59
CA LYS A 567 -31.23 -9.84 56.62
C LYS A 567 -29.85 -9.94 57.29
N LYS A 568 -29.65 -9.35 58.47
CA LYS A 568 -28.39 -9.49 59.22
C LYS A 568 -28.13 -10.93 59.64
N ILE A 569 -29.16 -11.65 60.07
CA ILE A 569 -29.07 -13.07 60.40
C ILE A 569 -28.68 -13.87 59.16
N GLN A 570 -29.31 -13.63 58.01
CA GLN A 570 -28.98 -14.29 56.73
C GLN A 570 -27.52 -14.07 56.32
N LEU A 571 -27.01 -12.84 56.42
CA LEU A 571 -25.60 -12.53 56.13
C LEU A 571 -24.65 -13.28 57.07
N TYR A 572 -24.97 -13.34 58.37
CA TYR A 572 -24.18 -14.06 59.36
C TYR A 572 -24.15 -15.57 59.08
N ILE A 573 -25.30 -16.15 58.70
CA ILE A 573 -25.41 -17.56 58.30
C ILE A 573 -24.62 -17.82 57.01
N SER A 574 -24.70 -16.95 56.00
CA SER A 574 -23.94 -17.12 54.76
C SER A 574 -22.43 -17.02 54.95
N HIS A 575 -21.98 -16.12 55.83
CA HIS A 575 -20.56 -15.96 56.14
C HIS A 575 -20.00 -17.12 56.96
N SER A 576 -20.81 -17.68 57.87
CA SER A 576 -20.43 -18.90 58.60
C SER A 576 -20.43 -20.13 57.68
N LEU A 577 -21.37 -20.25 56.75
CA LEU A 577 -21.36 -21.32 55.73
C LEU A 577 -20.18 -21.21 54.76
N SER A 578 -19.80 -20.00 54.31
CA SER A 578 -18.66 -19.82 53.41
C SER A 578 -17.32 -20.11 54.11
N GLN A 579 -17.20 -19.79 55.40
CA GLN A 579 -16.04 -20.18 56.21
C GLN A 579 -15.96 -21.69 56.46
N LEU A 580 -17.09 -22.39 56.56
CA LEU A 580 -17.14 -23.85 56.62
C LEU A 580 -16.74 -24.49 55.29
N SER A 581 -17.24 -23.97 54.17
CA SER A 581 -16.88 -24.43 52.82
C SER A 581 -15.40 -24.18 52.46
N ALA A 582 -14.83 -23.04 52.87
CA ALA A 582 -13.40 -22.75 52.69
C ALA A 582 -12.49 -23.67 53.54
N ARG A 583 -13.00 -24.19 54.67
CA ARG A 583 -12.30 -25.19 55.49
C ARG A 583 -12.33 -26.59 54.88
N GLU A 584 -13.37 -26.95 54.14
CA GLU A 584 -13.44 -28.23 53.41
C GLU A 584 -12.65 -28.19 52.08
N GLY A 585 -12.52 -27.03 51.43
CA GLY A 585 -11.74 -26.86 50.20
C GLY A 585 -10.21 -26.89 50.35
N HIS A 586 -9.66 -26.76 51.56
CA HIS A 586 -8.24 -27.00 51.85
C HIS A 586 -7.94 -28.44 52.28
N GLY A 587 -8.92 -29.35 52.21
CA GLY A 587 -8.78 -30.77 52.55
C GLY A 587 -8.48 -31.71 51.37
N ILE A 588 -8.36 -31.21 50.13
CA ILE A 588 -8.09 -32.04 48.94
C ILE A 588 -6.95 -31.43 48.11
N GLU A 589 -5.74 -31.44 48.68
CA GLU A 589 -4.49 -31.49 47.94
C GLU A 589 -3.54 -32.36 48.77
N PHE A 590 -3.67 -33.68 48.61
CA PHE A 590 -2.64 -34.71 48.88
C PHE A 590 -3.22 -36.07 48.46
N VAL A 591 -3.05 -36.42 47.17
CA VAL A 591 -2.34 -37.62 46.68
C VAL A 591 -1.79 -37.28 45.30
#